data_AF-A0A9P6QFG6-F1
#
_entry.id   AF-A0A9P6QFG6-F1
#
_cell.length_a   1.000
_cell.length_b   1.000
_cell.length_c   1.000
_cell.angle_alpha   90.00
_cell.angle_beta   90.00
_cell.angle_gamma   90.00
#
_symmetry.space_group_name_H-M   'P 1'
#
loop_
_entity.id
_entity.type
_entity.pdbx_description
1 polymer ?
#
loop_
_entity_poly.entity_id
_entity_poly.type
_entity_poly.pdbx_seq_one_letter_code
_entity_poly.pdbx_strand_id
1 'polypeptide(L)'
;MSAPNLYDYVDQDTFKQLLELDDEDDHSFSYSTVSSFFTQTELALREMESALTRRDLLKVSHLGFSLKGTSGAIGAFRIQKSSEKLQDYGHCIDGSNSITVEEAWELIPPLVSTIKTDYHGTEKALKSFYAEDD
;
A
#
# COMPACT_ATOMS: atom_id res chain seq x y z
N MET A 1 5.47 7.86 23.27
CA MET A 1 6.13 7.20 22.12
C MET A 1 6.23 8.24 21.02
N SER A 2 7.42 8.51 20.49
CA SER A 2 7.59 9.45 19.36
C SER A 2 6.87 8.94 18.11
N ALA A 3 6.48 9.85 17.22
CA ALA A 3 5.95 9.49 15.91
C ALA A 3 6.99 8.65 15.12
N PRO A 4 6.56 7.67 14.30
CA PRO A 4 7.46 6.97 13.40
C PRO A 4 8.08 7.94 12.39
N ASN A 5 9.31 7.67 11.96
CA ASN A 5 9.95 8.45 10.91
C ASN A 5 9.24 8.19 9.57
N LEU A 6 8.88 9.24 8.84
CA LEU A 6 8.20 9.15 7.53
C LEU A 6 8.98 8.29 6.53
N TYR A 7 10.29 8.49 6.45
CA TYR A 7 11.13 7.87 5.44
C TYR A 7 11.49 6.41 5.73
N ASP A 8 11.05 5.88 6.89
CA ASP A 8 11.06 4.42 7.10
C ASP A 8 10.00 3.71 6.24
N TYR A 9 8.98 4.43 5.79
CA TYR A 9 7.79 3.91 5.10
C TYR A 9 7.59 4.47 3.70
N VAL A 10 8.05 5.70 3.46
CA VAL A 10 7.84 6.45 2.24
C VAL A 10 9.17 6.85 1.63
N ASP A 11 9.31 6.66 0.31
CA ASP A 11 10.48 7.06 -0.44
C ASP A 11 10.59 8.58 -0.47
N GLN A 12 11.74 9.10 -0.02
CA GLN A 12 11.94 10.53 0.16
C GLN A 12 11.85 11.30 -1.16
N ASP A 13 12.45 10.79 -2.23
CA ASP A 13 12.48 11.48 -3.53
C ASP A 13 11.09 11.52 -4.16
N THR A 14 10.36 10.41 -4.12
CA THR A 14 8.99 10.33 -4.63
C THR A 14 8.05 11.25 -3.84
N PHE A 15 8.16 11.26 -2.51
CA PHE A 15 7.31 12.12 -1.68
C PHE A 15 7.65 13.59 -1.85
N LYS A 16 8.93 13.94 -2.01
CA LYS A 16 9.33 15.30 -2.33
C LYS A 16 8.76 15.76 -3.68
N GLN A 17 8.81 14.90 -4.70
CA GLN A 17 8.16 15.20 -5.99
C GLN A 17 6.66 15.39 -5.85
N LEU A 18 6.00 14.66 -4.96
CA LEU A 18 4.58 14.87 -4.65
C LEU A 18 4.33 16.24 -4.00
N LEU A 19 5.17 16.66 -3.05
CA LEU A 19 5.10 17.98 -2.42
C LEU A 19 5.41 19.11 -3.40
N GLU A 20 6.29 18.90 -4.37
CA GLU A 20 6.60 19.88 -5.43
C GLU A 20 5.40 20.14 -6.39
N LEU A 21 4.34 19.34 -6.31
CA LEU A 21 3.09 19.55 -7.05
C LEU A 21 2.07 20.41 -6.29
N ASP A 22 2.33 20.70 -5.01
CA ASP A 22 1.54 21.66 -4.25
C ASP A 22 1.79 23.10 -4.76
N ASP A 23 0.79 23.97 -4.60
CA ASP A 23 0.97 25.41 -4.80
C ASP A 23 1.81 25.99 -3.64
N GLU A 24 2.55 27.09 -3.86
CA GLU A 24 3.59 27.60 -2.93
C GLU A 24 3.13 27.82 -1.47
N ASP A 25 1.82 27.94 -1.22
CA ASP A 25 1.24 28.35 0.05
C ASP A 25 0.36 27.29 0.75
N ASP A 26 0.19 26.08 0.19
CA ASP A 26 -0.56 25.02 0.88
C ASP A 26 -0.09 23.59 0.55
N HIS A 27 -0.53 22.61 1.34
CA HIS A 27 -0.29 21.19 1.09
C HIS A 27 -1.52 20.47 0.49
N SER A 28 -2.40 21.19 -0.21
CA SER A 28 -3.73 20.68 -0.56
C SER A 28 -3.68 19.50 -1.53
N PHE A 29 -2.80 19.54 -2.53
CA PHE A 29 -2.70 18.48 -3.54
C PHE A 29 -2.08 17.22 -2.94
N SER A 30 -0.95 17.34 -2.26
CA SER A 30 -0.26 16.21 -1.63
C SER A 30 -1.13 15.60 -0.52
N TYR A 31 -1.78 16.41 0.32
CA TYR A 31 -2.70 15.92 1.35
C TYR A 31 -3.92 15.21 0.75
N SER A 32 -4.51 15.74 -0.34
CA SER A 32 -5.63 15.08 -1.01
C SER A 32 -5.22 13.73 -1.63
N THR A 33 -4.00 13.63 -2.16
CA THR A 33 -3.42 12.41 -2.71
C THR A 33 -3.21 11.37 -1.61
N VAL A 34 -2.64 11.78 -0.48
CA VAL A 34 -2.42 10.93 0.69
C VAL A 34 -3.75 10.48 1.32
N SER A 35 -4.73 11.37 1.44
CA SER A 35 -6.08 11.04 1.92
C SER A 35 -6.78 10.03 1.02
N SER A 36 -6.61 10.18 -0.30
CA SER A 36 -7.10 9.22 -1.29
C SER A 36 -6.39 7.87 -1.18
N PHE A 37 -5.09 7.86 -0.87
CA PHE A 37 -4.34 6.64 -0.59
C PHE A 37 -4.91 5.90 0.62
N PHE A 38 -5.20 6.59 1.73
CA PHE A 38 -5.81 5.96 2.91
C PHE A 38 -7.14 5.31 2.58
N THR A 39 -8.05 6.07 1.98
CA THR A 39 -9.41 5.60 1.66
C THR A 39 -9.39 4.39 0.73
N GLN A 40 -8.56 4.44 -0.32
CA GLN A 40 -8.45 3.34 -1.29
C GLN A 40 -7.80 2.10 -0.68
N THR A 41 -6.79 2.28 0.18
CA THR A 41 -6.09 1.17 0.83
C THR A 41 -6.99 0.47 1.84
N GLU A 42 -7.74 1.21 2.66
CA GLU A 42 -8.73 0.63 3.59
C GLU A 42 -9.81 -0.16 2.85
N LEU A 43 -10.35 0.41 1.76
CA LEU A 43 -11.34 -0.27 0.93
C LEU A 43 -10.76 -1.58 0.36
N ALA A 44 -9.57 -1.54 -0.22
CA ALA A 44 -8.92 -2.71 -0.79
C ALA A 44 -8.63 -3.79 0.26
N LEU A 45 -8.20 -3.42 1.46
CA LEU A 45 -7.96 -4.35 2.57
C LEU A 45 -9.27 -5.00 3.07
N ARG A 46 -10.38 -4.26 3.08
CA ARG A 46 -11.70 -4.83 3.39
C ARG A 46 -12.17 -5.80 2.30
N GLU A 47 -12.00 -5.44 1.02
CA GLU A 47 -12.33 -6.33 -0.09
C GLU A 47 -11.44 -7.59 -0.11
N MET A 48 -10.19 -7.47 0.33
CA MET A 48 -9.24 -8.57 0.46
C MET A 48 -9.78 -9.65 1.40
N GLU A 49 -10.37 -9.27 2.55
CA GLU A 49 -10.96 -10.24 3.49
C GLU A 49 -12.08 -11.08 2.84
N SER A 50 -12.88 -10.46 1.99
CA SER A 50 -13.89 -11.19 1.19
C SER A 50 -13.23 -12.10 0.16
N ALA A 51 -12.17 -11.66 -0.52
CA ALA A 51 -11.45 -12.47 -1.50
C ALA A 51 -10.80 -13.71 -0.85
N LEU A 52 -10.20 -13.55 0.33
CA LEU A 52 -9.65 -14.64 1.14
C LEU A 52 -10.74 -15.66 1.50
N THR A 53 -11.89 -15.19 1.98
CA THR A 53 -13.01 -16.06 2.39
C THR A 53 -13.56 -16.86 1.21
N ARG A 54 -13.66 -16.24 0.03
CA ARG A 54 -14.17 -16.86 -1.19
C ARG A 54 -13.12 -17.65 -1.98
N ARG A 55 -11.87 -17.59 -1.55
CA ARG A 55 -10.70 -18.09 -2.28
C ARG A 55 -10.68 -17.61 -3.74
N ASP A 56 -10.83 -16.31 -3.94
CA ASP A 56 -10.86 -15.67 -5.25
C ASP A 56 -9.49 -15.06 -5.62
N LEU A 57 -8.64 -15.85 -6.30
CA LEU A 57 -7.29 -15.42 -6.70
C LEU A 57 -7.32 -14.26 -7.72
N LEU A 58 -8.32 -14.21 -8.60
CA LEU A 58 -8.46 -13.13 -9.56
C LEU A 58 -8.71 -11.80 -8.83
N LYS A 59 -9.60 -11.80 -7.82
CA LYS A 59 -9.83 -10.63 -6.99
C LYS A 59 -8.60 -10.25 -6.18
N VAL A 60 -7.85 -11.22 -5.64
CA VAL A 60 -6.56 -10.95 -4.97
C VAL A 60 -5.58 -10.25 -5.92
N SER A 61 -5.43 -10.73 -7.16
CA SER A 61 -4.55 -10.12 -8.16
C SER A 61 -4.95 -8.67 -8.46
N HIS A 62 -6.24 -8.44 -8.73
CA HIS A 62 -6.75 -7.09 -9.00
C HIS A 62 -6.53 -6.12 -7.83
N LEU A 63 -6.72 -6.58 -6.59
CA LEU A 63 -6.47 -5.78 -5.40
C LEU A 63 -4.98 -5.51 -5.19
N GLY A 64 -4.11 -6.49 -5.45
CA GLY A 64 -2.65 -6.30 -5.45
C GLY A 64 -2.21 -5.25 -6.45
N PHE A 65 -2.71 -5.32 -7.69
CA PHE A 65 -2.45 -4.31 -8.72
C PHE A 65 -2.92 -2.90 -8.30
N SER A 66 -4.14 -2.80 -7.77
CA SER A 66 -4.70 -1.53 -7.29
C SER A 66 -3.86 -0.94 -6.16
N LEU A 67 -3.54 -1.72 -5.13
CA LEU A 67 -2.70 -1.28 -4.02
C LEU A 67 -1.29 -0.88 -4.47
N LYS A 68 -0.69 -1.60 -5.43
CA LYS A 68 0.61 -1.25 -6.02
C LYS A 68 0.56 0.14 -6.68
N GLY A 69 -0.49 0.44 -7.43
CA GLY A 69 -0.69 1.75 -8.05
C GLY A 69 -0.86 2.87 -7.02
N THR A 70 -1.78 2.68 -6.08
CA THR A 70 -2.10 3.69 -5.05
C THR A 70 -0.92 3.97 -4.13
N SER A 71 -0.19 2.94 -3.68
CA SER A 71 0.99 3.10 -2.83
C SER A 71 2.18 3.72 -3.58
N GLY A 72 2.34 3.41 -4.87
CA GLY A 72 3.38 4.00 -5.71
C GLY A 72 3.22 5.51 -5.90
N ALA A 73 1.98 6.01 -5.96
CA ALA A 73 1.69 7.43 -6.15
C ALA A 73 2.21 8.34 -5.02
N ILE A 74 2.36 7.79 -3.81
CA ILE A 74 2.89 8.52 -2.64
C ILE A 74 4.28 8.02 -2.21
N GLY A 75 4.88 7.07 -2.92
CA GLY A 75 6.18 6.49 -2.57
C GLY A 75 6.14 5.50 -1.40
N ALA A 76 5.00 4.92 -1.02
CA ALA A 76 4.89 3.94 0.08
C ALA A 76 5.48 2.57 -0.29
N PHE A 77 6.81 2.50 -0.37
CA PHE A 77 7.57 1.44 -1.02
C PHE A 77 7.36 0.04 -0.42
N ARG A 78 7.16 -0.09 0.89
CA ARG A 78 6.93 -1.40 1.54
C ARG A 78 5.58 -2.01 1.12
N ILE A 79 4.55 -1.18 1.10
CA ILE A 79 3.21 -1.56 0.65
C ILE A 79 3.24 -1.87 -0.84
N GLN A 80 3.92 -1.03 -1.64
CA GLN A 80 4.05 -1.23 -3.07
C GLN A 80 4.69 -2.59 -3.41
N LYS A 81 5.82 -2.90 -2.77
CA LYS A 81 6.53 -4.18 -2.95
C LYS A 81 5.68 -5.38 -2.54
N SER A 82 5.00 -5.29 -1.41
CA SER A 82 4.13 -6.38 -0.94
C SER A 82 2.90 -6.54 -1.83
N SER A 83 2.37 -5.45 -2.38
CA SER A 83 1.21 -5.47 -3.29
C SER A 83 1.56 -6.05 -4.66
N GLU A 84 2.79 -5.84 -5.14
CA GLU A 84 3.32 -6.52 -6.33
C GLU A 84 3.37 -8.04 -6.14
N LYS A 85 3.93 -8.51 -5.02
CA LYS A 85 3.91 -9.95 -4.70
C LYS A 85 2.49 -10.50 -4.59
N LEU A 86 1.57 -9.72 -4.01
CA LEU A 86 0.17 -10.12 -3.86
C LEU A 86 -0.52 -10.27 -5.22
N GLN A 87 -0.20 -9.36 -6.16
CA GLN A 87 -0.63 -9.45 -7.54
C GLN A 87 -0.14 -10.74 -8.19
N ASP A 88 1.17 -11.04 -8.05
CA ASP A 88 1.79 -12.24 -8.62
C ASP A 88 1.22 -13.53 -8.01
N TYR A 89 0.99 -13.58 -6.70
CA TYR A 89 0.36 -14.74 -6.04
C TYR A 89 -1.07 -14.96 -6.53
N GLY A 90 -1.82 -13.90 -6.84
CA GLY A 90 -3.12 -14.01 -7.50
C GLY A 90 -3.06 -14.62 -8.90
N HIS A 91 -1.89 -14.63 -9.55
CA HIS A 91 -1.62 -15.31 -10.82
C HIS A 91 -0.89 -16.65 -10.65
N CYS A 92 -0.74 -17.16 -9.42
CA CYS A 92 0.05 -18.34 -9.12
C CYS A 92 1.52 -18.22 -9.58
N ILE A 93 2.13 -17.06 -9.34
CA ILE A 93 3.54 -16.77 -9.63
C ILE A 93 4.24 -16.30 -8.34
N ASP A 94 5.43 -16.82 -8.06
CA ASP A 94 6.35 -16.27 -7.03
C ASP A 94 7.69 -15.94 -7.67
N GLY A 95 7.91 -14.64 -7.93
CA GLY A 95 9.07 -14.16 -8.68
C GLY A 95 9.06 -14.70 -10.11
N SER A 96 9.98 -15.60 -10.44
CA SER A 96 10.07 -16.22 -11.77
C SER A 96 9.51 -17.65 -11.82
N ASN A 97 8.96 -18.15 -10.71
CA ASN A 97 8.43 -19.50 -10.61
C ASN A 97 6.90 -19.50 -10.73
N SER A 98 6.36 -20.49 -11.43
CA SER A 98 4.93 -20.83 -11.30
C SER A 98 4.74 -21.70 -10.06
N ILE A 99 3.71 -21.40 -9.28
CA ILE A 99 3.34 -22.12 -8.07
C ILE A 99 1.93 -22.73 -8.23
N THR A 100 1.57 -23.65 -7.36
CA THR A 100 0.22 -24.20 -7.27
C THR A 100 -0.75 -23.19 -6.63
N VAL A 101 -2.05 -23.43 -6.82
CA VAL A 101 -3.11 -22.65 -6.18
C VAL A 101 -3.00 -22.76 -4.66
N GLU A 102 -2.69 -23.95 -4.14
CA GLU A 102 -2.51 -24.21 -2.72
C GLU A 102 -1.34 -23.42 -2.14
N GLU A 103 -0.17 -23.45 -2.79
CA GLU A 103 1.00 -22.65 -2.38
C GLU A 103 0.68 -21.14 -2.39
N ALA A 104 -0.03 -20.65 -3.41
CA ALA A 104 -0.47 -19.25 -3.43
C ALA A 104 -1.35 -18.92 -2.21
N TRP A 105 -2.29 -19.80 -1.85
CA TRP A 105 -3.14 -19.60 -0.67
C TRP A 105 -2.41 -19.71 0.67
N GLU A 106 -1.27 -20.38 0.73
CA GLU A 106 -0.39 -20.37 1.92
C GLU A 106 0.37 -19.03 2.05
N LEU A 107 0.76 -18.43 0.92
CA LEU A 107 1.56 -17.19 0.88
C LEU A 107 0.73 -15.90 0.99
N ILE A 108 -0.51 -15.89 0.50
CA ILE A 108 -1.36 -14.69 0.46
C ILE A 108 -1.70 -14.15 1.88
N PRO A 109 -2.23 -14.93 2.84
CA PRO A 109 -2.61 -14.42 4.15
C PRO A 109 -1.49 -13.73 4.95
N PRO A 110 -0.27 -14.30 5.09
CA PRO A 110 0.80 -13.61 5.79
C PRO A 110 1.21 -12.31 5.07
N LEU A 111 1.18 -12.28 3.74
CA LEU A 111 1.49 -11.07 2.98
C LEU A 111 0.45 -9.97 3.18
N VAL A 112 -0.85 -10.32 3.24
CA VAL A 112 -1.93 -9.36 3.60
C VAL A 112 -1.72 -8.80 5.01
N SER A 113 -1.29 -9.62 5.97
CA SER A 113 -0.95 -9.16 7.33
C SER A 113 0.22 -8.15 7.33
N THR A 114 1.25 -8.42 6.52
CA THR A 114 2.37 -7.50 6.31
C THR A 114 1.87 -6.16 5.75
N ILE A 115 1.03 -6.17 4.71
CA ILE A 115 0.47 -4.94 4.12
C ILE A 115 -0.32 -4.15 5.16
N LYS A 116 -1.15 -4.80 6.00
CA LYS A 116 -1.90 -4.12 7.07
C LYS A 116 -0.97 -3.45 8.09
N THR A 117 0.13 -4.12 8.44
CA THR A 117 1.13 -3.60 9.39
C THR A 117 1.88 -2.40 8.81
N ASP A 118 2.35 -2.52 7.57
CA ASP A 118 3.03 -1.43 6.87
C ASP A 118 2.10 -0.25 6.66
N TYR A 119 0.83 -0.49 6.28
CA TYR A 119 -0.20 0.54 6.16
C TYR A 119 -0.38 1.35 7.44
N HIS A 120 -0.52 0.69 8.60
CA HIS A 120 -0.67 1.40 9.87
C HIS A 120 0.56 2.27 10.21
N GLY A 121 1.76 1.78 9.91
CA GLY A 121 3.00 2.54 10.07
C GLY A 121 3.06 3.76 9.15
N THR A 122 2.79 3.56 7.86
CA THR A 122 2.72 4.62 6.85
C THR A 122 1.67 5.68 7.20
N GLU A 123 0.47 5.25 7.60
CA GLU A 123 -0.63 6.14 7.99
C GLU A 123 -0.24 7.02 9.18
N LYS A 124 0.34 6.43 10.23
CA LYS A 124 0.77 7.17 11.41
C LYS A 124 1.87 8.17 11.08
N ALA A 125 2.82 7.81 10.22
CA ALA A 125 3.93 8.69 9.84
C ALA A 125 3.43 9.89 9.02
N LEU A 126 2.59 9.64 8.01
CA LEU A 126 2.01 10.69 7.16
C LEU A 126 1.06 11.62 7.95
N LYS A 127 0.23 11.07 8.85
CA LYS A 127 -0.61 11.90 9.74
C LYS A 127 0.21 12.78 10.67
N SER A 128 1.39 12.32 11.10
CA SER A 128 2.28 13.13 11.94
C SER A 128 2.92 14.25 11.14
N PHE A 129 3.37 13.96 9.91
CA PHE A 129 3.93 14.95 8.98
C PHE A 129 2.96 16.12 8.75
N TYR A 130 1.74 15.85 8.28
CA TYR A 130 0.76 16.90 8.00
C TYR A 130 0.18 17.60 9.25
N ALA A 131 0.38 17.04 10.45
CA ALA A 131 -0.02 17.69 11.71
C ALA A 131 1.08 18.58 12.29
N GLU A 132 2.33 18.45 11.83
CA GLU A 132 3.43 19.37 12.16
C GLU A 132 3.45 20.60 11.24
N ASP A 133 2.81 20.52 10.07
CA ASP A 133 2.68 21.61 9.09
C ASP A 133 1.42 22.49 9.31
N ASP A 134 0.54 22.14 10.25
CA ASP A 134 -0.61 22.95 10.76
C ASP A 134 -0.18 23.91 11.89
#